data_AF-T1CZQ1-F1
#
_entry.id   AF-T1CZQ1-F1
#
_cell.length_a   1.000
_cell.length_b   1.000
_cell.length_c   1.000
_cell.angle_alpha   90.00
_cell.angle_beta   90.00
_cell.angle_gamma   90.00
#
_symmetry.space_group_name_H-M   'P 1'
#
loop_
_entity.id
_entity.type
_entity.pdbx_description
1 polymer ?
#
loop_
_entity_poly.entity_id
_entity_poly.type
_entity_poly.pdbx_seq_one_letter_code
_entity_poly.pdbx_strand_id
1 'polypeptide(L)'
;MHSPGRPGVNQRETKQAFWKCIAEGMPSEAAALACKVSQPLGPRWFREAGGIAPISLAPPSGRYLSFAEREELALLRAGRHGVREMARRLGRSPSTVSRELRRKAATRGGT
;
A
#
# COMPACT_ATOMS: atom_id res chain seq x y z
N MET A 1 4.22 -23.52 -11.79
CA MET A 1 4.00 -23.22 -10.36
C MET A 1 4.13 -21.71 -10.16
N HIS A 2 3.03 -21.03 -9.82
CA HIS A 2 3.06 -19.60 -9.52
C HIS A 2 3.60 -19.46 -8.10
N SER A 3 4.83 -18.98 -7.93
CA SER A 3 5.26 -18.54 -6.60
C SER A 3 4.25 -17.49 -6.14
N PRO A 4 3.64 -17.61 -4.94
CA PRO A 4 2.88 -16.52 -4.36
C PRO A 4 3.89 -15.40 -4.15
N GLY A 5 4.02 -14.52 -5.14
CA GLY A 5 4.90 -13.38 -5.09
C GLY A 5 4.59 -12.56 -3.83
N ARG A 6 5.50 -11.65 -3.49
CA ARG A 6 5.37 -10.75 -2.34
C ARG A 6 3.92 -10.23 -2.23
N PRO A 7 3.26 -10.36 -1.06
CA PRO A 7 1.85 -10.01 -0.91
C PRO A 7 1.52 -8.63 -1.51
N GLY A 8 0.55 -8.57 -2.41
CA GLY A 8 0.17 -7.35 -3.15
C GLY A 8 -0.42 -6.24 -2.27
N VAL A 9 -0.65 -6.50 -0.98
CA VAL A 9 -1.15 -5.53 0.02
C VAL A 9 -0.29 -4.28 0.15
N ASN A 10 1.02 -4.36 -0.17
CA ASN A 10 1.95 -3.23 -0.07
C ASN A 10 2.16 -2.48 -1.40
N GLN A 11 1.41 -2.83 -2.45
CA GLN A 11 1.61 -2.27 -3.80
C GLN A 11 0.47 -1.37 -4.25
N ARG A 12 -0.53 -1.08 -3.39
CA ARG A 12 -1.73 -0.33 -3.79
C ARG A 12 -1.38 1.07 -4.29
N GLU A 13 -0.56 1.82 -3.55
CA GLU A 13 -0.15 3.17 -3.93
C GLU A 13 0.64 3.15 -5.24
N THR A 14 1.60 2.22 -5.38
CA THR A 14 2.37 2.04 -6.61
C THR A 14 1.48 1.68 -7.81
N LYS A 15 0.50 0.79 -7.62
CA LYS A 15 -0.46 0.44 -8.67
C LYS A 15 -1.37 1.62 -9.02
N GLN A 16 -1.82 2.40 -8.03
CA GLN A 16 -2.61 3.61 -8.29
C GLN A 16 -1.80 4.64 -9.08
N ALA A 17 -0.53 4.86 -8.74
CA ALA A 17 0.38 5.74 -9.48
C ALA A 17 0.56 5.24 -10.93
N PHE A 18 0.83 3.95 -11.12
CA PHE A 18 0.96 3.35 -12.44
C PHE A 18 -0.28 3.59 -13.30
N TRP A 19 -1.47 3.28 -12.77
CA TRP A 19 -2.72 3.44 -13.50
C TRP A 19 -3.12 4.90 -13.75
N LYS A 20 -2.66 5.85 -12.91
CA LYS A 20 -2.77 7.29 -13.22
C LYS A 20 -1.93 7.67 -14.43
N CYS A 21 -0.67 7.22 -14.50
CA CYS A 21 0.18 7.45 -15.67
C CYS A 21 -0.43 6.84 -16.94
N ILE A 22 -1.00 5.63 -16.87
CA ILE A 22 -1.73 5.03 -18.00
C ILE A 22 -2.93 5.88 -18.42
N ALA A 23 -3.72 6.37 -17.45
CA ALA A 23 -4.88 7.23 -17.73
C ALA A 23 -4.48 8.58 -18.35
N GLU A 24 -3.28 9.06 -18.09
CA GLU A 24 -2.66 10.24 -18.72
C GLU A 24 -2.11 9.95 -20.14
N GLY A 25 -2.21 8.71 -20.62
CA GLY A 25 -1.76 8.30 -21.96
C GLY A 25 -0.33 7.80 -22.04
N MET A 26 0.35 7.58 -20.90
CA MET A 26 1.72 7.08 -20.88
C MET A 26 1.80 5.61 -21.29
N PRO A 27 2.79 5.18 -22.11
CA PRO A 27 2.98 3.77 -22.42
C PRO A 27 3.37 2.97 -21.17
N SER A 28 3.00 1.70 -21.14
CA SER A 28 3.07 0.86 -19.94
C SER A 28 4.48 0.68 -19.37
N GLU A 29 5.49 0.60 -20.23
CA GLU A 29 6.90 0.53 -19.88
C GLU A 29 7.39 1.82 -19.22
N ALA A 30 6.99 2.97 -19.77
CA ALA A 30 7.35 4.27 -19.21
C ALA A 30 6.62 4.52 -17.88
N ALA A 31 5.35 4.12 -17.78
CA ALA A 31 4.58 4.21 -16.53
C ALA A 31 5.19 3.37 -15.41
N ALA A 32 5.72 2.17 -15.73
CA ALA A 32 6.43 1.35 -14.77
C ALA A 32 7.71 2.04 -14.27
N LEU A 33 8.52 2.58 -15.18
CA LEU A 33 9.74 3.32 -14.82
C LEU A 33 9.43 4.56 -13.98
N ALA A 34 8.43 5.35 -14.37
CA ALA A 34 7.98 6.52 -13.61
C ALA A 34 7.54 6.16 -12.18
N CYS A 35 6.95 4.98 -11.99
CA CYS A 35 6.51 4.47 -10.70
C CYS A 35 7.59 3.68 -9.93
N LYS A 36 8.85 3.68 -10.41
CA LYS A 36 9.97 2.90 -9.84
C LYS A 36 9.67 1.40 -9.77
N VAL A 37 8.90 0.90 -10.73
CA VAL A 37 8.60 -0.52 -10.92
C VAL A 37 9.51 -1.05 -12.03
N SER A 38 9.94 -2.31 -11.92
CA SER A 38 10.71 -2.96 -12.99
C SER A 38 9.95 -2.88 -14.32
N GLN A 39 10.61 -2.41 -15.39
CA GLN A 39 10.00 -2.12 -16.69
C GLN A 39 9.12 -3.27 -17.23
N PRO A 40 9.52 -4.56 -17.16
CA PRO A 40 8.71 -5.67 -17.66
C PRO A 40 7.38 -5.86 -16.91
N LEU A 41 7.24 -5.32 -15.69
CA LEU A 41 5.99 -5.41 -14.93
C LEU A 41 4.90 -4.46 -15.45
N GLY A 42 5.25 -3.38 -16.14
CA GLY A 42 4.27 -2.45 -16.71
C GLY A 42 3.34 -3.13 -17.73
N PRO A 43 3.88 -3.69 -18.82
CA PRO A 43 3.10 -4.44 -19.80
C PRO A 43 2.37 -5.63 -19.18
N ARG A 44 2.98 -6.28 -18.19
CA ARG A 44 2.37 -7.39 -17.45
C ARG A 44 1.12 -6.94 -16.69
N TRP A 45 1.23 -5.88 -15.88
CA TRP A 45 0.10 -5.33 -15.13
C TRP A 45 -1.01 -4.82 -16.05
N PHE A 46 -0.64 -4.17 -17.15
CA PHE A 46 -1.59 -3.70 -18.16
C PHE A 46 -2.38 -4.87 -18.78
N ARG A 47 -1.68 -5.94 -19.19
CA ARG A 47 -2.29 -7.14 -19.79
C ARG A 47 -3.14 -7.91 -18.77
N GLU A 48 -2.64 -8.11 -17.56
CA GLU A 48 -3.36 -8.80 -16.47
C GLU A 48 -4.69 -8.11 -16.12
N ALA A 49 -4.77 -6.79 -16.29
CA ALA A 49 -5.99 -6.02 -16.02
C ALA A 49 -6.84 -5.72 -17.27
N GLY A 50 -6.45 -6.22 -18.46
CA GLY A 50 -7.18 -5.96 -19.70
C GLY A 50 -7.17 -4.50 -20.17
N GLY A 51 -6.15 -3.73 -19.78
CA GLY A 51 -5.99 -2.33 -20.17
C GLY A 51 -6.84 -1.32 -19.37
N ILE A 52 -7.59 -1.78 -18.36
CA ILE A 52 -8.41 -0.91 -17.49
C ILE A 52 -7.92 -1.04 -16.04
N ALA A 53 -7.90 0.07 -15.31
CA ALA A 53 -7.49 0.06 -13.92
C ALA A 53 -8.44 -0.84 -13.07
N PRO A 54 -7.95 -1.93 -12.45
CA PRO A 54 -8.77 -2.82 -11.63
C PRO A 54 -8.98 -2.30 -10.21
N ILE A 55 -8.48 -1.09 -9.91
CA ILE A 55 -8.51 -0.46 -8.60
C ILE A 55 -8.98 0.99 -8.74
N SER A 56 -9.66 1.49 -7.71
CA SER A 56 -10.02 2.91 -7.64
C SER A 56 -8.76 3.77 -7.62
N LEU A 57 -8.70 4.78 -8.50
CA LEU A 57 -7.63 5.79 -8.55
C LEU A 57 -7.88 6.98 -7.61
N ALA A 58 -9.03 7.00 -6.94
CA ALA A 58 -9.36 8.01 -5.96
C ALA A 58 -8.37 7.96 -4.78
N PRO A 59 -8.06 9.12 -4.17
CA PRO A 59 -7.29 9.16 -2.94
C PRO A 59 -7.93 8.26 -1.87
N PRO A 60 -7.14 7.53 -1.07
CA PRO A 60 -7.70 6.76 0.03
C PRO A 60 -8.40 7.69 1.01
N SER A 61 -9.57 7.28 1.51
CA SER A 61 -10.44 8.08 2.40
C SER A 61 -9.87 8.37 3.79
N GLY A 62 -8.57 8.13 4.01
CA GLY A 62 -7.90 8.31 5.31
C GLY A 62 -8.32 7.33 6.42
N ARG A 63 -9.33 6.49 6.19
CA ARG A 63 -9.86 5.51 7.18
C ARG A 63 -8.81 4.50 7.66
N TYR A 64 -7.85 4.15 6.81
CA TYR A 64 -6.80 3.19 7.10
C TYR A 64 -5.43 3.85 7.00
N LEU A 65 -4.46 3.33 7.77
CA LEU A 65 -3.07 3.73 7.61
C LEU A 65 -2.52 3.27 6.27
N SER A 66 -1.78 4.16 5.62
CA SER A 66 -0.96 3.90 4.43
C SER A 66 0.11 2.86 4.72
N PHE A 67 0.78 2.35 3.68
CA PHE A 67 1.84 1.38 3.90
C PHE A 67 2.99 2.00 4.72
N ALA A 68 3.45 3.20 4.34
CA ALA A 68 4.48 3.94 5.05
C ALA A 68 4.10 4.22 6.52
N GLU A 69 2.86 4.65 6.79
CA GLU A 69 2.38 4.88 8.15
C GLU A 69 2.37 3.59 8.99
N ARG A 70 2.11 2.42 8.36
CA ARG A 70 2.19 1.12 9.06
C ARG A 70 3.62 0.71 9.35
N GLU A 71 4.57 1.02 8.48
CA GLU A 71 6.00 0.78 8.74
C GLU A 71 6.48 1.66 9.90
N GLU A 72 6.16 2.95 9.87
CA GLU A 72 6.50 3.86 10.96
C GLU A 72 5.82 3.43 12.28
N LEU A 73 4.54 3.05 12.25
CA LEU A 73 3.86 2.50 13.42
C LEU A 73 4.57 1.25 13.96
N ALA A 74 5.10 0.37 13.09
CA ALA A 74 5.82 -0.82 13.51
C ALA A 74 7.15 -0.48 14.20
N LEU A 75 7.90 0.49 13.68
CA LEU A 75 9.12 1.00 14.29
C LEU A 75 8.84 1.61 15.67
N LEU A 76 7.82 2.47 15.76
CA LEU A 76 7.44 3.08 17.03
C LEU A 76 6.95 2.05 18.05
N ARG A 77 6.24 1.02 17.59
CA ARG A 77 5.81 -0.09 18.45
C ARG A 77 7.00 -0.91 18.96
N ALA A 78 8.02 -1.16 18.14
CA ALA A 78 9.25 -1.82 18.55
C ALA A 78 10.01 -1.01 19.61
N GLY A 79 10.00 0.32 19.49
CA GLY A 79 10.50 1.27 20.50
C GLY A 79 9.63 1.40 21.77
N ARG A 80 8.58 0.57 21.91
CA ARG A 80 7.66 0.53 23.07
C ARG A 80 6.92 1.84 23.35
N HIS A 81 6.74 2.69 22.34
CA HIS A 81 5.95 3.91 22.47
C HIS A 81 4.47 3.63 22.78
N GLY A 82 3.85 4.52 23.55
CA GLY A 82 2.43 4.46 23.88
C GLY A 82 1.53 4.85 22.70
N VAL A 83 0.27 4.40 22.70
CA VAL A 83 -0.67 4.65 21.58
C VAL A 83 -0.85 6.13 21.26
N ARG A 84 -0.97 6.98 22.29
CA ARG A 84 -1.12 8.43 22.11
C ARG A 84 0.13 9.08 21.52
N GLU A 85 1.31 8.59 21.89
CA GLU A 85 2.57 9.09 21.35
C GLU A 85 2.73 8.70 19.87
N MET A 86 2.47 7.43 19.54
CA MET A 86 2.49 6.95 18.16
C MET A 86 1.51 7.73 17.28
N ALA A 87 0.30 7.99 17.79
CA ALA A 87 -0.71 8.77 17.08
C ALA A 87 -0.25 10.20 16.79
N ARG A 88 0.40 10.86 17.77
CA ARG A 88 0.95 12.21 17.60
C ARG A 88 2.04 12.25 16.53
N ARG A 89 2.97 11.29 16.55
CA ARG A 89 4.08 11.23 15.58
C ARG A 89 3.55 10.99 14.16
N LEU A 90 2.53 10.13 14.01
CA LEU A 90 1.89 9.84 12.72
C LEU A 90 0.90 10.92 12.25
N GLY A 91 0.57 11.92 13.09
CA GLY A 91 -0.49 12.89 12.77
C GLY A 91 -1.89 12.26 12.65
N ARG A 92 -2.15 11.15 13.34
CA ARG A 92 -3.40 10.38 13.26
C ARG A 92 -4.13 10.35 14.59
N SER A 93 -5.41 9.96 14.57
CA SER A 93 -6.17 9.78 15.80
C SER A 93 -5.65 8.55 16.59
N PRO A 94 -5.64 8.60 17.94
CA PRO A 94 -5.29 7.44 18.76
C PRO A 94 -6.18 6.21 18.50
N SER A 95 -7.44 6.43 18.11
CA SER A 95 -8.37 5.36 17.76
C SER A 95 -7.97 4.63 16.48
N THR A 96 -7.41 5.33 15.48
CA THR A 96 -6.88 4.70 14.27
C THR A 96 -5.68 3.81 14.59
N VAL A 97 -4.74 4.30 15.39
CA VAL A 97 -3.56 3.53 15.81
C VAL A 97 -3.97 2.28 16.62
N SER A 98 -4.86 2.43 17.60
CA SER A 98 -5.38 1.32 18.39
C SER A 98 -6.04 0.24 17.52
N ARG A 99 -6.88 0.66 16.55
CA ARG A 99 -7.55 -0.26 15.61
C ARG A 99 -6.56 -0.98 14.69
N GLU A 100 -5.51 -0.31 14.22
CA GLU A 100 -4.46 -0.94 13.40
C GLU A 100 -3.68 -2.00 14.21
N LEU A 101 -3.27 -1.66 15.44
CA LEU A 101 -2.58 -2.60 16.32
C LEU A 101 -3.43 -3.83 16.65
N ARG A 102 -4.72 -3.64 16.92
CA ARG A 102 -5.67 -4.74 17.14
C ARG A 102 -5.81 -5.64 15.90
N ARG A 103 -5.93 -5.04 14.71
CA ARG A 103 -6.02 -5.79 13.44
C ARG A 103 -4.80 -6.67 13.20
N LYS A 104 -3.58 -6.15 13.44
CA LYS A 104 -2.34 -6.94 13.35
C LYS A 104 -2.23 -8.03 14.42
N ALA A 105 -2.76 -7.79 15.63
CA ALA A 105 -2.78 -8.80 16.69
C ALA A 105 -3.70 -9.99 16.34
N ALA A 106 -4.85 -9.73 15.72
CA ALA A 106 -5.77 -10.78 15.27
C ALA A 106 -5.14 -11.72 14.22
N THR A 107 -4.23 -11.21 13.38
CA THR A 107 -3.52 -12.01 12.37
C THR A 107 -2.45 -12.95 12.97
N ARG A 108 -2.09 -12.82 14.25
CA ARG A 108 -1.13 -13.71 14.93
C ARG A 108 -1.78 -14.90 15.64
N GLY A 109 -3.12 -15.01 15.62
CA GLY A 109 -3.88 -16.11 16.21
C GLY A 109 -4.40 -17.11 15.18
N GLY A 110 -3.60 -17.44 14.15
CA GLY A 110 -3.94 -18.52 13.22
C GLY A 110 -3.48 -19.85 13.79
N THR A 111 -4.42 -20.69 14.22
CA THR A 111 -4.31 -22.15 14.07
C THR A 111 -4.22 -22.52 12.60
#